data_AF-A0A849U642-F1
#
_entry.id   AF-A0A849U642-F1
#
_cell.length_a   1.000
_cell.length_b   1.000
_cell.length_c   1.000
_cell.angle_alpha   90.00
_cell.angle_beta   90.00
_cell.angle_gamma   90.00
#
_symmetry.space_group_name_H-M   'P 1'
#
loop_
_entity.id
_entity.type
_entity.pdbx_description
1 polymer ?
#
loop_
_entity_poly.entity_id
_entity_poly.type
_entity_poly.pdbx_seq_one_letter_code
_entity_poly.pdbx_strand_id
1 'polypeptide(L)'
;MPTIETCGSEHVRTTFTYRGSAQEGITIEFESGDFTINAEIIQNVREHFQNQRVPGGFSMDNPTPGGVGEYLAGLGNALTPRHGSFLCAVLRHEGLVSCELAGNAIMVTFNAVAIAPAP
;
A
#
# COMPACT_ATOMS: atom_id res chain seq x y z
N MET A 1 -15.65 7.23 -6.81
CA MET A 1 -14.20 7.03 -6.93
C MET A 1 -13.55 7.95 -5.91
N PRO A 2 -12.92 7.42 -4.87
CA PRO A 2 -12.21 8.23 -3.88
C PRO A 2 -10.93 8.84 -4.47
N THR A 3 -10.65 10.08 -4.09
CA THR A 3 -9.36 10.75 -4.32
C THR A 3 -8.64 10.79 -2.99
N ILE A 4 -7.45 10.20 -2.93
CA ILE A 4 -6.65 10.10 -1.70
C ILE A 4 -5.19 10.47 -1.95
N GLU A 5 -4.40 10.51 -0.89
CA GLU A 5 -2.98 10.85 -0.94
C GLU A 5 -2.11 9.71 -0.43
N THR A 6 -0.92 9.53 -1.03
CA THR A 6 0.08 8.58 -0.54
C THR A 6 0.53 8.90 0.89
N CYS A 7 0.94 7.88 1.65
CA CYS A 7 1.57 8.10 2.96
C CYS A 7 2.92 8.82 2.80
N GLY A 8 3.10 9.98 3.44
CA GLY A 8 4.24 10.88 3.17
C GLY A 8 4.23 12.15 4.03
N SER A 9 5.34 12.90 4.04
CA SER A 9 5.29 14.32 4.43
C SER A 9 4.52 15.12 3.38
N GLU A 10 3.89 16.23 3.77
CA GLU A 10 2.98 17.00 2.89
C GLU A 10 3.64 17.39 1.55
N HIS A 11 4.95 17.64 1.55
CA HIS A 11 5.70 18.03 0.35
C HIS A 11 6.01 16.88 -0.63
N VAL A 12 5.78 15.62 -0.25
CA VAL A 12 6.09 14.44 -1.08
C VAL A 12 4.88 13.55 -1.34
N ARG A 13 3.69 13.91 -0.81
CA ARG A 13 2.48 13.15 -1.08
C ARG A 13 2.05 13.32 -2.52
N THR A 14 1.60 12.22 -3.11
CA THR A 14 0.98 12.20 -4.43
C THR A 14 -0.51 11.99 -4.25
N THR A 15 -1.31 12.87 -4.84
CA THR A 15 -2.77 12.70 -4.93
C THR A 15 -3.11 11.79 -6.10
N PHE A 16 -4.02 10.85 -5.90
CA PHE A 16 -4.43 9.91 -6.93
C PHE A 16 -5.88 9.43 -6.73
N THR A 17 -6.47 8.87 -7.78
CA THR A 17 -7.77 8.21 -7.74
C THR A 17 -7.61 6.70 -7.88
N TYR A 18 -8.49 5.95 -7.24
CA TYR A 18 -8.53 4.50 -7.40
C TYR A 18 -9.96 3.96 -7.45
N ARG A 19 -10.09 2.74 -7.97
CA ARG A 19 -11.33 1.95 -8.02
C ARG A 19 -11.09 0.57 -7.42
N GLY A 20 -12.18 -0.09 -7.01
CA GLY A 20 -12.14 -1.40 -6.35
C GLY A 20 -11.98 -1.29 -4.84
N SER A 21 -11.48 -2.35 -4.22
CA SER A 21 -11.29 -2.45 -2.77
C SER A 21 -10.12 -3.38 -2.45
N ALA A 22 -9.59 -3.34 -1.22
CA ALA A 22 -8.57 -4.29 -0.80
C ALA A 22 -9.04 -5.76 -0.84
N GLN A 23 -10.36 -6.01 -0.86
CA GLN A 23 -10.94 -7.35 -0.95
C GLN A 23 -11.04 -7.85 -2.40
N GLU A 24 -11.38 -6.98 -3.34
CA GLU A 24 -11.63 -7.34 -4.75
C GLU A 24 -10.42 -7.06 -5.66
N GLY A 25 -9.44 -6.30 -5.16
CA GLY A 25 -8.36 -5.74 -5.94
C GLY A 25 -8.58 -4.25 -6.19
N ILE A 26 -7.48 -3.55 -6.43
CA ILE A 26 -7.48 -2.09 -6.61
C ILE A 26 -6.92 -1.75 -7.98
N THR A 27 -7.54 -0.77 -8.65
CA THR A 27 -6.99 -0.16 -9.86
C THR A 27 -6.72 1.30 -9.57
N ILE A 28 -5.48 1.72 -9.79
CA ILE A 28 -5.01 3.08 -9.53
C ILE A 28 -4.90 3.80 -10.87
N GLU A 29 -5.51 4.98 -10.95
CA GLU A 29 -5.64 5.72 -12.20
C GLU A 29 -4.65 6.87 -12.26
N PHE A 30 -3.93 6.95 -13.38
CA PHE A 30 -3.02 8.05 -13.71
C PHE A 30 -3.25 8.50 -15.15
N GLU A 31 -2.92 9.76 -15.44
CA GLU A 31 -2.96 10.28 -16.81
C GLU A 31 -2.06 9.47 -17.78
N SER A 32 -0.98 8.88 -17.25
CA SER A 32 -0.03 8.06 -18.02
C SER A 32 -0.47 6.60 -18.21
N GLY A 33 -1.57 6.18 -17.60
CA GLY A 33 -2.08 4.82 -17.63
C GLY A 33 -2.34 4.22 -16.26
N ASP A 34 -3.31 3.31 -16.21
CA ASP A 34 -3.77 2.68 -14.99
C ASP A 34 -2.93 1.44 -14.67
N PHE A 35 -2.83 1.09 -13.38
CA PHE A 35 -2.32 -0.21 -12.97
C PHE A 35 -3.24 -0.87 -11.96
N THR A 36 -3.27 -2.20 -12.00
CA THR A 36 -4.12 -3.02 -11.14
C THR A 36 -3.26 -3.86 -10.20
N ILE A 37 -3.63 -3.87 -8.92
CA ILE A 37 -3.11 -4.80 -7.91
C ILE A 37 -4.25 -5.75 -7.56
N ASN A 38 -4.07 -7.02 -7.91
CA ASN A 38 -5.07 -8.06 -7.68
C ASN A 38 -5.29 -8.32 -6.19
N ALA A 39 -6.51 -8.73 -5.82
CA ALA A 39 -6.88 -9.09 -4.45
C ALA A 39 -5.88 -10.07 -3.80
N GLU A 40 -5.41 -11.07 -4.54
CA GLU A 40 -4.43 -12.07 -4.06
C GLU A 40 -3.12 -11.43 -3.60
N ILE A 41 -2.61 -10.45 -4.36
CA ILE A 41 -1.38 -9.73 -4.00
C ILE A 41 -1.62 -8.91 -2.72
N ILE A 42 -2.78 -8.25 -2.62
CA ILE A 42 -3.15 -7.46 -1.44
C ILE A 42 -3.27 -8.37 -0.21
N GLN A 43 -3.90 -9.53 -0.35
CA GLN A 43 -4.01 -10.54 0.71
C GLN A 43 -2.63 -11.04 1.14
N ASN A 44 -1.77 -11.42 0.19
CA ASN A 44 -0.40 -11.86 0.47
C ASN A 44 0.42 -10.81 1.24
N VAL A 45 0.28 -9.52 0.88
CA VAL A 45 0.92 -8.42 1.62
C VAL A 45 0.36 -8.31 3.04
N ARG A 46 -0.96 -8.36 3.20
CA ARG A 46 -1.61 -8.25 4.51
C ARG A 46 -1.28 -9.42 5.44
N GLU A 47 -1.28 -10.64 4.92
CA GLU A 47 -0.94 -11.85 5.68
C GLU A 47 0.54 -11.84 6.08
N HIS A 48 1.43 -11.47 5.16
CA HIS A 48 2.87 -11.43 5.42
C HIS A 48 3.22 -10.44 6.53
N PHE A 49 2.60 -9.27 6.56
CA PHE A 49 2.87 -8.21 7.54
C PHE A 49 1.88 -8.16 8.70
N GLN A 50 1.00 -9.16 8.84
CA GLN A 50 -0.04 -9.13 9.86
C GLN A 50 0.53 -8.91 11.26
N ASN A 51 -0.04 -7.95 12.01
CA ASN A 51 0.39 -7.56 13.36
C ASN A 51 1.80 -6.98 13.44
N GLN A 52 2.39 -6.57 12.31
CA GLN A 52 3.73 -6.02 12.26
C GLN A 52 3.70 -4.52 11.99
N ARG A 53 4.73 -3.86 12.50
CA ARG A 53 5.09 -2.50 12.15
C ARG A 53 6.36 -2.55 11.30
N VAL A 54 6.22 -2.22 10.01
CA VAL A 54 7.29 -2.37 9.02
C VAL A 54 7.55 -1.06 8.29
N PRO A 55 8.76 -0.86 7.74
CA PRO A 55 9.01 0.27 6.87
C PRO A 55 8.20 0.16 5.58
N GLY A 56 7.82 1.30 5.00
CA GLY A 56 7.13 1.35 3.71
C GLY A 56 8.03 0.86 2.57
N GLY A 57 9.30 1.27 2.56
CA GLY A 57 10.27 0.79 1.57
C GLY A 57 9.96 1.20 0.12
N PHE A 58 9.36 2.38 -0.10
CA PHE A 58 8.84 2.81 -1.42
C PHE A 58 9.88 3.39 -2.39
N SER A 59 11.16 3.35 -2.03
CA SER A 59 12.24 3.83 -2.90
C SER A 59 12.46 2.86 -4.05
N MET A 60 12.58 3.39 -5.27
CA MET A 60 12.89 2.59 -6.46
C MET A 60 14.34 2.11 -6.47
N ASP A 61 15.26 2.96 -6.01
CA ASP A 61 16.69 2.73 -6.11
C ASP A 61 17.24 1.93 -4.94
N ASN A 62 16.63 2.08 -3.76
CA ASN A 62 17.06 1.42 -2.53
C ASN A 62 15.86 1.19 -1.59
N PRO A 63 14.97 0.24 -1.92
CA PRO A 63 13.86 -0.10 -1.04
C PRO A 63 14.40 -0.60 0.30
N THR A 64 13.77 -0.18 1.40
CA THR A 64 14.19 -0.61 2.74
C THR A 64 13.93 -2.12 2.90
N PRO A 65 14.94 -2.92 3.27
CA PRO A 65 14.76 -4.35 3.50
C PRO A 65 13.71 -4.65 4.56
N GLY A 66 12.90 -5.68 4.32
CA GLY A 66 11.74 -6.04 5.14
C GLY A 66 10.57 -5.06 5.01
N GLY A 67 10.59 -4.17 4.02
CA GLY A 67 9.56 -3.18 3.79
C GLY A 67 8.47 -3.63 2.81
N VAL A 68 7.32 -2.95 2.85
CA VAL A 68 6.16 -3.29 2.01
C VAL A 68 6.50 -3.20 0.52
N GLY A 69 7.22 -2.15 0.10
CA GLY A 69 7.61 -1.94 -1.29
C GLY A 69 8.57 -3.02 -1.81
N GLU A 70 9.53 -3.46 -0.99
CA GLU A 70 10.43 -4.56 -1.35
C GLU A 70 9.64 -5.85 -1.56
N TYR A 71 8.79 -6.20 -0.60
CA TYR A 71 7.98 -7.42 -0.68
C TYR A 71 7.03 -7.39 -1.89
N LEU A 72 6.36 -6.27 -2.13
CA LEU A 72 5.45 -6.10 -3.27
C LEU A 72 6.15 -6.31 -4.62
N ALA A 73 7.38 -5.80 -4.78
CA ALA A 73 8.16 -6.00 -6.00
C ALA A 73 8.52 -7.48 -6.22
N GLY A 74 8.63 -8.27 -5.15
CA GLY A 74 8.85 -9.72 -5.22
C GLY A 74 7.61 -10.54 -5.61
N LEU A 75 6.40 -9.97 -5.52
CA LEU A 75 5.14 -10.68 -5.78
C LEU A 75 4.65 -10.60 -7.23
N GLY A 76 5.24 -9.75 -8.08
CA GLY A 76 4.79 -9.64 -9.47
C GLY A 76 5.76 -8.90 -10.38
N ASN A 77 5.85 -9.36 -11.63
CA ASN A 77 6.82 -8.86 -12.62
C ASN A 77 6.59 -7.41 -13.09
N ALA A 78 5.41 -6.83 -12.81
CA ALA A 78 5.05 -5.47 -13.22
C ALA A 78 4.90 -4.50 -12.03
N LEU A 79 5.11 -4.99 -10.79
CA LEU A 79 5.01 -4.16 -9.60
C LEU A 79 6.38 -3.66 -9.18
N THR A 80 6.43 -2.41 -8.73
CA THR A 80 7.65 -1.77 -8.28
C THR A 80 7.48 -1.36 -6.81
N PRO A 81 8.57 -1.12 -6.07
CA PRO A 81 8.47 -0.65 -4.69
C PRO A 81 7.63 0.62 -4.54
N ARG A 82 7.63 1.49 -5.57
CA ARG A 82 6.83 2.70 -5.60
C ARG A 82 5.33 2.42 -5.62
N HIS A 83 4.87 1.34 -6.23
CA HIS A 83 3.45 0.95 -6.18
C HIS A 83 2.99 0.65 -4.74
N GLY A 84 3.92 0.26 -3.87
CA GLY A 84 3.66 0.05 -2.45
C GLY A 84 3.15 1.29 -1.72
N SER A 85 3.56 2.50 -2.14
CA SER A 85 3.11 3.74 -1.47
C SER A 85 1.61 3.98 -1.69
N PHE A 86 1.13 3.68 -2.90
CA PHE A 86 -0.27 3.79 -3.25
C PHE A 86 -1.10 2.69 -2.60
N LEU A 87 -0.59 1.44 -2.61
CA LEU A 87 -1.24 0.33 -1.91
C LEU A 87 -1.43 0.66 -0.41
N CYS A 88 -0.38 1.11 0.28
CA CYS A 88 -0.48 1.48 1.70
C CYS A 88 -1.46 2.61 1.96
N ALA A 89 -1.58 3.58 1.05
CA ALA A 89 -2.55 4.65 1.18
C ALA A 89 -4.00 4.17 1.01
N VAL A 90 -4.25 3.26 0.05
CA VAL A 90 -5.57 2.64 -0.09
C VAL A 90 -5.90 1.80 1.14
N LEU A 91 -4.98 0.96 1.60
CA LEU A 91 -5.17 0.17 2.82
C LEU A 91 -5.44 1.04 4.06
N ARG A 92 -4.78 2.20 4.15
CA ARG A 92 -5.01 3.17 5.23
C ARG A 92 -6.39 3.80 5.12
N HIS A 93 -6.78 4.20 3.92
CA HIS A 93 -8.10 4.76 3.64
C HIS A 93 -9.22 3.75 3.99
N GLU A 94 -9.00 2.47 3.75
CA GLU A 94 -9.91 1.37 4.12
C GLU A 94 -9.79 0.93 5.59
N GLY A 95 -8.94 1.58 6.40
CA GLY A 95 -8.80 1.30 7.83
C GLY A 95 -8.04 0.02 8.17
N LEU A 96 -7.40 -0.62 7.18
CA LEU A 96 -6.68 -1.88 7.34
C LEU A 96 -5.26 -1.70 7.89
N VAL A 97 -4.67 -0.52 7.66
CA VAL A 97 -3.35 -0.16 8.18
C VAL A 97 -3.34 1.27 8.72
N SER A 98 -2.35 1.59 9.54
CA SER A 98 -1.98 2.97 9.84
C SER A 98 -0.61 3.31 9.24
N CYS A 99 -0.47 4.54 8.74
CA CYS A 99 0.80 5.07 8.27
C CYS A 99 1.26 6.18 9.21
N GLU A 100 2.52 6.14 9.61
CA GLU A 100 3.17 7.19 10.41
C GLU A 100 4.50 7.57 9.78
N LEU A 101 4.86 8.85 9.87
CA LEU A 101 6.19 9.31 9.50
C LEU A 101 7.12 9.16 10.73
N ALA A 102 8.13 8.29 10.63
CA ALA A 102 9.17 8.13 11.63
C ALA A 102 10.50 8.64 11.05
N GLY A 103 10.81 9.91 11.32
CA GLY A 103 11.93 10.61 10.70
C GLY A 103 11.71 10.79 9.20
N ASN A 104 12.55 10.18 8.38
CA ASN A 104 12.45 10.22 6.91
C ASN A 104 11.76 9.00 6.30
N ALA A 105 11.37 8.02 7.13
CA ALA A 105 10.75 6.78 6.68
C ALA A 105 9.25 6.76 7.01
N ILE A 106 8.46 6.18 6.12
CA ILE A 106 7.07 5.83 6.42
C ILE A 106 7.06 4.48 7.11
N MET A 107 6.44 4.42 8.27
CA MET A 107 6.17 3.19 8.99
C MET A 107 4.70 2.81 8.79
N VAL A 108 4.48 1.56 8.42
CA VAL A 108 3.15 0.99 8.19
C VAL A 108 2.88 -0.02 9.29
N THR A 109 1.81 0.18 10.04
CA THR A 109 1.34 -0.77 11.04
C THR A 109 0.13 -1.50 10.47
N PHE A 110 0.27 -2.82 10.31
CA PHE A 110 -0.83 -3.66 9.86
C PHE A 110 -1.65 -4.10 11.07
N ASN A 111 -2.90 -3.63 11.12
CA ASN A 111 -3.77 -3.88 12.25
C ASN A 111 -4.23 -5.34 12.29
N ALA A 112 -4.33 -5.87 13.50
CA ALA A 112 -4.92 -7.16 13.83
C ALA A 112 -6.47 -7.11 13.72
N VAL A 113 -7.06 -6.63 12.63
CA VAL A 113 -8.54 -6.57 12.57
C VAL A 113 -9.10 -7.57 11.57
N ALA A 114 -9.81 -8.50 12.18
CA ALA A 114 -10.67 -9.53 11.65
C ALA A 114 -11.48 -9.06 10.44
N ILE A 115 -11.53 -9.92 9.44
CA ILE A 115 -12.58 -9.94 8.43
C ILE A 115 -13.89 -9.98 9.24
N ALA A 116 -14.60 -8.85 9.37
CA ALA A 116 -15.95 -8.89 9.90
C ALA A 116 -16.76 -9.76 8.93
N PRO A 117 -17.44 -10.83 9.38
CA PRO A 117 -18.38 -11.53 8.52
C PRO A 117 -19.47 -10.53 8.11
N ALA A 118 -19.75 -10.47 6.81
CA ALA A 118 -20.84 -9.66 6.27
C ALA A 118 -22.18 -10.01 6.97
N PRO A 119 -23.11 -9.05 7.10
CA PRO A 119 -24.42 -9.27 7.74
C PRO A 119 -25.29 -10.28 6.98
#